data_AF-A0A142WVU4-F1
#
_entry.id   AF-A0A142WVU4-F1
#
_cell.length_a   1.000
_cell.length_b   1.000
_cell.length_c   1.000
_cell.angle_alpha   90.00
_cell.angle_beta   90.00
_cell.angle_gamma   90.00
#
_symmetry.space_group_name_H-M   'P 1'
#
loop_
_entity.id
_entity.type
_entity.pdbx_description
1 polymer ?
#
loop_
_entity_poly.entity_id
_entity_poly.type
_entity_poly.pdbx_seq_one_letter_code
_entity_poly.pdbx_strand_id
1 'polypeptide(L)'
;MVRFRSVLLMAAFVTATLGSLAALRAADPPALSVLDSAASIQWRDKTLEDAVTDLRDKHKLDVSVDRTSIENEGLVTTNIKFNLELRGMSLRNILWLALDGYHLELLEKEDGPQITSRPVAEDAFMLKEYDLKPLGAHVKSDQAVIDLARGCVEAHWKDTDQYGGEIEVADGKLKVRQIPRVHAKLDQLFSQLYQELGTGKKPALTLTEKNEKLIADNLAKPGAKKLKVADELPFKDLMTEFANAYSVFVWVDGEGLSDVGVGYTQNVKPQPEGKTAGEVLESLLAPHDLGAVITHETLLITSKAKANYPDHVRVFNTRAKGGVKMKGTPDEIVRKLQESEEFGLWGDGGGGATVFGPLVVVRQTQPVLNRISKAFYK
;
A
#
# COMPACT_ATOMS: atom_id res chain seq x y z
N MET A 1 -36.71 81.44 16.28
CA MET A 1 -38.10 81.94 16.18
C MET A 1 -38.91 80.93 15.39
N VAL A 2 -40.11 80.61 15.88
CA VAL A 2 -41.23 79.92 15.23
C VAL A 2 -41.20 78.39 15.10
N ARG A 3 -42.22 77.81 15.75
CA ARG A 3 -42.70 76.43 15.87
C ARG A 3 -43.45 75.95 14.61
N PHE A 4 -43.61 74.63 14.43
CA PHE A 4 -44.86 73.82 14.29
C PHE A 4 -44.50 72.45 13.65
N ARG A 5 -44.74 71.30 14.33
CA ARG A 5 -45.88 70.33 14.21
C ARG A 5 -46.18 69.88 12.78
N SER A 6 -46.53 68.64 12.41
CA SER A 6 -46.67 67.28 12.98
C SER A 6 -47.23 66.41 11.82
N VAL A 7 -47.31 65.07 12.00
CA VAL A 7 -48.24 64.10 11.33
C VAL A 7 -47.75 63.51 9.97
N LEU A 8 -47.77 62.20 9.61
CA LEU A 8 -48.48 60.94 9.98
C LEU A 8 -47.76 59.68 9.37
N LEU A 9 -47.98 58.48 9.96
CA LEU A 9 -48.09 57.06 9.46
C LEU A 9 -47.39 56.61 8.12
N MET A 10 -46.88 55.39 7.92
CA MET A 10 -47.34 54.04 8.30
C MET A 10 -46.18 53.02 8.33
N ALA A 11 -46.39 51.97 9.13
CA ALA A 11 -45.60 50.74 9.20
C ALA A 11 -45.72 49.86 7.94
N ALA A 12 -44.64 49.20 7.55
CA ALA A 12 -44.65 48.06 6.63
C ALA A 12 -43.89 46.89 7.25
N PHE A 13 -44.61 45.79 7.42
CA PHE A 13 -44.15 44.46 7.82
C PHE A 13 -43.11 43.93 6.81
N VAL A 14 -41.94 43.52 7.29
CA VAL A 14 -41.09 42.53 6.61
C VAL A 14 -40.82 41.41 7.60
N THR A 15 -41.67 40.38 7.55
CA THR A 15 -41.42 39.08 8.15
C THR A 15 -40.34 38.37 7.35
N ALA A 16 -39.09 38.50 7.78
CA ALA A 16 -38.01 37.61 7.34
C ALA A 16 -38.06 36.32 8.16
N THR A 17 -38.30 35.22 7.48
CA THR A 17 -38.28 33.84 7.97
C THR A 17 -36.89 33.47 8.50
N LEU A 18 -36.77 33.40 9.82
CA LEU A 18 -35.70 32.66 10.51
C LEU A 18 -35.99 31.16 10.38
N GLY A 19 -35.61 30.59 9.23
CA GLY A 19 -35.67 29.15 8.96
C GLY A 19 -34.31 28.50 9.07
N SER A 20 -34.04 27.88 10.23
CA SER A 20 -33.19 26.69 10.41
C SER A 20 -31.77 26.69 9.81
N LEU A 21 -30.82 27.32 10.52
CA LEU A 21 -29.37 27.06 10.40
C LEU A 21 -28.87 25.94 11.36
N ALA A 22 -29.79 25.19 11.98
CA ALA A 22 -29.51 24.25 13.07
C ALA A 22 -29.52 22.76 12.64
N ALA A 23 -29.26 22.48 11.37
CA ALA A 23 -28.91 21.15 10.90
C ALA A 23 -27.52 21.20 10.24
N LEU A 24 -26.50 21.53 11.03
CA LEU A 24 -25.16 20.99 10.79
C LEU A 24 -25.32 19.46 10.88
N ARG A 25 -25.68 18.82 9.76
CA ARG A 25 -25.46 17.39 9.56
C ARG A 25 -24.02 17.13 9.96
N ALA A 26 -23.80 16.13 10.81
CA ALA A 26 -22.47 15.55 10.93
C ALA A 26 -21.98 15.33 9.49
N ALA A 27 -20.91 16.04 9.10
CA ALA A 27 -20.38 15.92 7.76
C ALA A 27 -20.17 14.42 7.53
N ASP A 28 -20.81 13.87 6.50
CA ASP A 28 -20.61 12.47 6.14
C ASP A 28 -19.08 12.24 6.08
N PRO A 29 -18.59 11.12 6.65
CA PRO A 29 -17.15 10.86 6.64
C PRO A 29 -16.64 11.01 5.20
N PRO A 30 -15.45 11.61 4.99
CA PRO A 30 -14.95 11.88 3.66
C PRO A 30 -15.01 10.60 2.84
N ALA A 31 -15.59 10.67 1.63
CA ALA A 31 -15.95 9.51 0.82
C ALA A 31 -14.81 8.49 0.66
N LEU A 32 -13.56 8.96 0.69
CA LEU A 32 -12.35 8.16 0.58
C LEU A 32 -12.07 7.27 1.80
N SER A 33 -12.55 7.62 3.00
CA SER A 33 -12.35 6.80 4.20
C SER A 33 -13.05 5.43 4.13
N VAL A 34 -14.07 5.30 3.27
CA VAL A 34 -14.73 4.02 2.97
C VAL A 34 -13.75 3.04 2.31
N LEU A 35 -12.77 3.54 1.54
CA LEU A 35 -11.76 2.70 0.89
C LEU A 35 -10.92 1.94 1.91
N ASP A 36 -10.66 2.52 3.09
CA ASP A 36 -9.83 1.90 4.13
C ASP A 36 -10.64 1.02 5.10
N SER A 37 -11.97 0.94 4.90
CA SER A 37 -12.86 0.13 5.73
C SER A 37 -12.91 -1.32 5.27
N ALA A 38 -13.11 -2.24 6.22
CA ALA A 38 -13.26 -3.67 5.92
C ALA A 38 -14.51 -3.90 5.07
N ALA A 39 -14.35 -4.60 3.95
CA ALA A 39 -15.39 -4.90 2.99
C ALA A 39 -15.49 -6.40 2.70
N SER A 40 -16.59 -6.78 2.06
CA SER A 40 -16.84 -8.15 1.61
C SER A 40 -17.50 -8.07 0.24
N ILE A 41 -16.85 -8.66 -0.75
CA ILE A 41 -17.29 -8.65 -2.15
C ILE A 41 -17.44 -10.09 -2.63
N GLN A 42 -18.49 -10.31 -3.41
CA GLN A 42 -18.75 -11.55 -4.13
C GLN A 42 -19.16 -11.18 -5.56
N TRP A 43 -18.18 -11.17 -6.46
CA TRP A 43 -18.35 -10.93 -7.87
C TRP A 43 -18.14 -12.23 -8.62
N ARG A 44 -19.15 -12.64 -9.39
CA ARG A 44 -19.12 -13.82 -10.25
C ARG A 44 -19.61 -13.36 -11.61
N ASP A 45 -18.72 -13.37 -12.59
CA ASP A 45 -18.97 -12.86 -13.94
C ASP A 45 -19.56 -11.43 -13.98
N LYS A 46 -19.17 -10.56 -13.03
CA LYS A 46 -19.64 -9.17 -13.00
C LYS A 46 -18.82 -8.30 -13.94
N THR A 47 -19.46 -7.48 -14.75
CA THR A 47 -18.76 -6.48 -15.57
C THR A 47 -18.17 -5.35 -14.71
N LEU A 48 -17.31 -4.50 -15.29
CA LEU A 48 -16.81 -3.31 -14.59
C LEU A 48 -17.93 -2.37 -14.15
N GLU A 49 -18.92 -2.15 -15.01
CA GLU A 49 -20.11 -1.35 -14.71
C GLU A 49 -20.96 -1.97 -13.59
N ASP A 50 -21.13 -3.29 -13.60
CA ASP A 50 -21.88 -3.99 -12.54
C ASP A 50 -21.14 -3.96 -11.21
N ALA A 51 -19.81 -4.05 -11.23
CA ALA A 51 -18.96 -3.95 -10.05
C ALA A 51 -19.05 -2.54 -9.45
N VAL A 52 -18.94 -1.49 -10.28
CA VAL A 52 -19.10 -0.09 -9.84
C VAL A 52 -20.50 0.17 -9.26
N THR A 53 -21.54 -0.37 -9.88
CA THR A 53 -22.91 -0.29 -9.35
C THR A 53 -23.01 -0.99 -7.99
N ASP A 54 -22.39 -2.16 -7.83
CA ASP A 54 -22.32 -2.90 -6.55
C ASP A 54 -21.63 -2.08 -5.45
N LEU A 55 -20.52 -1.39 -5.78
CA LEU A 55 -19.80 -0.51 -4.86
C LEU A 55 -20.67 0.66 -4.39
N ARG A 56 -21.37 1.31 -5.32
CA ARG A 56 -22.30 2.40 -4.99
C ARG A 56 -23.42 1.91 -4.09
N ASP A 57 -24.05 0.79 -4.43
CA ASP A 57 -25.23 0.32 -3.72
C ASP A 57 -24.90 -0.23 -2.33
N LYS A 58 -23.85 -1.07 -2.22
CA LYS A 58 -23.49 -1.75 -0.97
C LYS A 58 -22.58 -0.94 -0.07
N HIS A 59 -21.60 -0.25 -0.65
CA HIS A 59 -20.55 0.45 0.10
C HIS A 59 -20.75 1.97 0.12
N LYS A 60 -21.76 2.51 -0.59
CA LYS A 60 -21.99 3.96 -0.72
C LYS A 60 -20.77 4.69 -1.29
N LEU A 61 -19.99 3.98 -2.11
CA LEU A 61 -18.83 4.51 -2.79
C LEU A 61 -19.21 4.86 -4.22
N ASP A 62 -19.32 6.15 -4.52
CA ASP A 62 -19.58 6.61 -5.89
C ASP A 62 -18.27 6.64 -6.68
N VAL A 63 -18.06 5.63 -7.53
CA VAL A 63 -16.85 5.48 -8.34
C VAL A 63 -17.18 5.86 -9.79
N SER A 64 -16.41 6.76 -10.37
CA SER A 64 -16.51 7.06 -11.80
C SER A 64 -15.61 6.13 -12.62
N VAL A 65 -15.96 5.89 -13.89
CA VAL A 65 -15.15 5.09 -14.82
C VAL A 65 -14.73 5.99 -15.96
N ASP A 66 -13.42 6.14 -16.13
CA ASP A 66 -12.82 6.86 -17.26
C ASP A 66 -12.80 5.96 -18.51
N ARG A 67 -13.97 5.86 -19.15
CA ARG A 67 -14.17 4.99 -20.31
C ARG A 67 -13.21 5.31 -21.45
N THR A 68 -12.98 6.59 -21.71
CA THR A 68 -12.12 7.04 -22.82
C THR A 68 -10.70 6.53 -22.65
N SER A 69 -10.12 6.70 -21.46
CA SER A 69 -8.75 6.24 -21.20
C SER A 69 -8.63 4.72 -21.23
N ILE A 70 -9.64 3.99 -20.74
CA ILE A 70 -9.67 2.52 -20.76
C ILE A 70 -9.80 1.99 -22.20
N GLU A 71 -10.69 2.57 -23.01
CA GLU A 71 -10.90 2.19 -24.41
C GLU A 71 -9.67 2.47 -25.27
N ASN A 72 -8.90 3.52 -24.97
CA ASN A 72 -7.64 3.82 -25.65
C ASN A 72 -6.57 2.73 -25.44
N GLU A 73 -6.61 1.99 -24.33
CA GLU A 73 -5.77 0.81 -24.08
C GLU A 73 -6.30 -0.46 -24.78
N GLY A 74 -7.34 -0.33 -25.60
CA GLY A 74 -7.97 -1.46 -26.31
C GLY A 74 -8.87 -2.32 -25.42
N LEU A 75 -9.20 -1.86 -24.21
CA LEU A 75 -10.09 -2.56 -23.29
C LEU A 75 -11.53 -2.11 -23.49
N VAL A 76 -12.45 -3.06 -23.61
CA VAL A 76 -13.89 -2.78 -23.66
C VAL A 76 -14.47 -3.01 -22.27
N THR A 77 -14.96 -1.96 -21.60
CA THR A 77 -15.41 -2.04 -20.20
C THR A 77 -16.45 -3.14 -19.95
N THR A 78 -17.35 -3.36 -20.92
CA THR A 78 -18.39 -4.41 -20.85
C THR A 78 -17.85 -5.84 -20.95
N ASN A 79 -16.60 -6.02 -21.40
CA ASN A 79 -15.93 -7.33 -21.49
C ASN A 79 -15.03 -7.62 -20.29
N ILE A 80 -14.72 -6.62 -19.46
CA ILE A 80 -13.94 -6.79 -18.24
C ILE A 80 -14.82 -7.47 -17.21
N LYS A 81 -14.47 -8.70 -16.81
CA LYS A 81 -15.31 -9.57 -15.99
C LYS A 81 -14.59 -10.02 -14.73
N PHE A 82 -15.13 -9.62 -13.58
CA PHE A 82 -14.57 -9.94 -12.28
C PHE A 82 -15.15 -11.24 -11.70
N ASN A 83 -14.24 -12.09 -11.23
CA ASN A 83 -14.52 -13.32 -10.50
C ASN A 83 -13.75 -13.33 -9.18
N LEU A 84 -14.22 -12.56 -8.19
CA LEU A 84 -13.57 -12.38 -6.90
C LEU A 84 -14.54 -12.65 -5.75
N GLU A 85 -14.08 -13.40 -4.74
CA GLU A 85 -14.77 -13.59 -3.46
C GLU A 85 -13.79 -13.27 -2.33
N LEU A 86 -13.88 -12.05 -1.79
CA LEU A 86 -12.96 -11.52 -0.78
C LEU A 86 -13.75 -10.97 0.41
N ARG A 87 -13.25 -11.16 1.63
CA ARG A 87 -13.94 -10.75 2.87
C ARG A 87 -12.95 -10.26 3.92
N GLY A 88 -13.33 -9.23 4.66
CA GLY A 88 -12.54 -8.72 5.79
C GLY A 88 -11.29 -7.94 5.38
N MET A 89 -11.17 -7.61 4.08
CA MET A 89 -10.08 -6.79 3.55
C MET A 89 -10.51 -5.34 3.39
N SER A 90 -9.58 -4.39 3.35
CA SER A 90 -9.93 -3.02 2.96
C SER A 90 -10.50 -2.99 1.54
N LEU A 91 -11.52 -2.15 1.33
CA LEU A 91 -12.13 -1.99 0.01
C LEU A 91 -11.12 -1.54 -1.05
N ARG A 92 -10.16 -0.70 -0.65
CA ARG A 92 -9.00 -0.28 -1.44
C ARG A 92 -8.24 -1.46 -2.01
N ASN A 93 -7.84 -2.41 -1.16
CA ASN A 93 -7.06 -3.56 -1.58
C ASN A 93 -7.89 -4.55 -2.42
N ILE A 94 -9.18 -4.69 -2.13
CA ILE A 94 -10.09 -5.46 -3.00
C ILE A 94 -10.15 -4.85 -4.41
N LEU A 95 -10.28 -3.53 -4.52
CA LEU A 95 -10.29 -2.84 -5.81
C LEU A 95 -8.95 -2.95 -6.52
N TRP A 96 -7.83 -2.80 -5.81
CA TRP A 96 -6.50 -3.00 -6.39
C TRP A 96 -6.37 -4.40 -7.02
N LEU A 97 -6.73 -5.46 -6.30
CA LEU A 97 -6.68 -6.84 -6.81
C LEU A 97 -7.59 -7.06 -8.02
N ALA A 98 -8.79 -6.49 -7.99
CA ALA A 98 -9.72 -6.62 -9.11
C ALA A 98 -9.17 -5.93 -10.36
N LEU A 99 -8.60 -4.74 -10.22
CA LEU A 99 -8.18 -3.88 -11.33
C LEU A 99 -6.81 -4.22 -11.91
N ASP A 100 -5.89 -4.76 -11.11
CA ASP A 100 -4.49 -4.99 -11.50
C ASP A 100 -4.36 -5.91 -12.72
N GLY A 101 -5.16 -6.99 -12.77
CA GLY A 101 -5.16 -7.95 -13.89
C GLY A 101 -5.64 -7.38 -15.23
N TYR A 102 -6.17 -6.16 -15.25
CA TYR A 102 -6.58 -5.43 -16.44
C TYR A 102 -5.76 -4.16 -16.68
N HIS A 103 -4.64 -3.97 -15.97
CA HIS A 103 -3.83 -2.75 -16.01
C HIS A 103 -4.65 -1.47 -15.74
N LEU A 104 -5.66 -1.59 -14.87
CA LEU A 104 -6.47 -0.46 -14.41
C LEU A 104 -6.01 -0.02 -13.02
N GLU A 105 -6.29 1.24 -12.68
CA GLU A 105 -5.94 1.81 -11.37
C GLU A 105 -7.07 2.69 -10.83
N LEU A 106 -7.16 2.77 -9.49
CA LEU A 106 -8.09 3.64 -8.80
C LEU A 106 -7.38 4.96 -8.45
N LEU A 107 -7.77 6.05 -9.11
CA LEU A 107 -7.34 7.40 -8.79
C LEU A 107 -8.28 8.06 -7.77
N GLU A 108 -7.71 8.65 -6.72
CA GLU A 108 -8.45 9.47 -5.77
C GLU A 108 -8.46 10.93 -6.24
N LYS A 109 -9.63 11.42 -6.68
CA LYS A 109 -9.81 12.81 -7.10
C LYS A 109 -10.70 13.57 -6.12
N GLU A 110 -10.72 14.90 -6.27
CA GLU A 110 -11.58 15.78 -5.45
C GLU A 110 -13.07 15.49 -5.64
N ASP A 111 -13.48 15.09 -6.84
CA ASP A 111 -14.85 14.72 -7.20
C ASP A 111 -15.21 13.27 -6.84
N GLY A 112 -14.25 12.50 -6.33
CA GLY A 112 -14.43 11.12 -5.89
C GLY A 112 -13.39 10.17 -6.50
N PRO A 113 -13.45 8.88 -6.13
CA PRO A 113 -12.62 7.87 -6.75
C PRO A 113 -13.00 7.65 -8.23
N GLN A 114 -11.99 7.47 -9.07
CA GLN A 114 -12.13 7.17 -10.49
C GLN A 114 -11.30 5.95 -10.87
N ILE A 115 -11.91 4.98 -11.57
CA ILE A 115 -11.19 3.88 -12.21
C ILE A 115 -10.76 4.35 -13.61
N THR A 116 -9.47 4.28 -13.92
CA THR A 116 -8.90 4.66 -15.21
C THR A 116 -7.79 3.68 -15.62
N SER A 117 -7.17 3.89 -16.78
CA SER A 117 -6.03 3.10 -17.24
C SER A 117 -4.74 3.45 -16.47
N ARG A 118 -3.83 2.48 -16.34
CA ARG A 118 -2.54 2.68 -15.67
C ARG A 118 -1.70 3.83 -16.26
N PRO A 119 -1.58 4.01 -17.59
CA PRO A 119 -0.82 5.15 -18.13
C PRO A 119 -1.38 6.51 -17.68
N VAL A 120 -2.71 6.68 -17.67
CA VAL A 120 -3.35 7.91 -17.20
C VAL A 120 -3.15 8.10 -15.68
N ALA A 121 -3.16 7.02 -14.91
CA ALA A 121 -2.84 7.08 -13.50
C ALA A 121 -1.37 7.42 -13.22
N GLU A 122 -0.45 6.98 -14.07
CA GLU A 122 0.98 7.29 -14.00
C GLU A 122 1.31 8.74 -14.40
N ASP A 123 0.41 9.40 -15.13
CA ASP A 123 0.49 10.82 -15.44
C ASP A 123 -0.25 11.72 -14.43
N ALA A 124 -0.95 11.14 -13.45
CA ALA A 124 -1.72 11.87 -12.45
C ALA A 124 -0.83 12.46 -11.34
N PHE A 125 0.15 13.28 -11.73
CA PHE A 125 1.04 13.96 -10.80
C PHE A 125 0.28 14.93 -9.90
N MET A 126 0.50 14.82 -8.59
CA MET A 126 0.02 15.79 -7.60
C MET A 126 1.20 16.36 -6.82
N LEU A 127 1.07 17.61 -6.36
CA LEU A 127 2.05 18.23 -5.49
C LEU A 127 1.64 18.00 -4.03
N LYS A 128 2.55 17.43 -3.24
CA LYS A 128 2.38 17.25 -1.81
C LYS A 128 3.59 17.81 -1.05
N GLU A 129 3.32 18.41 0.09
CA GLU A 129 4.36 18.94 0.99
C GLU A 129 4.47 18.08 2.26
N TYR A 130 5.69 17.75 2.65
CA TYR A 130 6.00 17.02 3.88
C TYR A 130 6.74 17.95 4.84
N ASP A 131 6.24 18.10 6.08
CA ASP A 131 6.86 18.95 7.08
C ASP A 131 8.16 18.33 7.61
N LEU A 132 9.29 19.04 7.46
CA LEU A 132 10.58 18.56 7.95
C LEU A 132 10.89 19.03 9.37
N LYS A 133 10.08 19.94 9.95
CA LYS A 133 10.27 20.41 11.33
C LYS A 133 10.33 19.29 12.36
N PRO A 134 9.50 18.21 12.29
CA PRO A 134 9.61 17.11 13.24
C PRO A 134 10.91 16.30 13.14
N LEU A 135 11.66 16.43 12.04
CA LEU A 135 13.00 15.83 11.90
C LEU A 135 14.07 16.71 12.56
N GLY A 136 13.84 18.02 12.67
CA GLY A 136 14.68 18.96 13.41
C GLY A 136 16.16 18.88 13.04
N ALA A 137 17.03 18.85 14.06
CA ALA A 137 18.49 18.79 13.89
C ALA A 137 19.02 17.48 13.29
N HIS A 138 18.16 16.51 12.97
CA HIS A 138 18.57 15.28 12.30
C HIS A 138 18.72 15.46 10.78
N VAL A 139 18.13 16.50 10.21
CA VAL A 139 18.34 16.90 8.81
C VAL A 139 19.71 17.57 8.70
N LYS A 140 20.69 16.87 8.11
CA LYS A 140 22.05 17.39 7.90
C LYS A 140 22.11 18.40 6.76
N SER A 141 21.32 18.17 5.71
CA SER A 141 21.20 19.01 4.53
C SER A 141 19.90 18.68 3.80
N ASP A 142 19.44 19.60 2.96
CA ASP A 142 18.30 19.39 2.08
C ASP A 142 18.51 18.20 1.14
N GLN A 143 19.72 18.09 0.57
CA GLN A 143 20.09 16.99 -0.31
C GLN A 143 19.98 15.62 0.38
N ALA A 144 20.34 15.51 1.66
CA ALA A 144 20.23 14.25 2.39
C ALA A 144 18.77 13.75 2.53
N VAL A 145 17.80 14.68 2.62
CA VAL A 145 16.37 14.33 2.65
C VAL A 145 15.89 13.90 1.27
N ILE A 146 16.34 14.60 0.21
CA ILE A 146 16.03 14.25 -1.17
C ILE A 146 16.58 12.86 -1.52
N ASP A 147 17.85 12.61 -1.21
CA ASP A 147 18.51 11.32 -1.45
C ASP A 147 17.82 10.19 -0.67
N LEU A 148 17.42 10.45 0.58
CA LEU A 148 16.66 9.49 1.38
C LEU A 148 15.33 9.15 0.71
N ALA A 149 14.55 10.15 0.33
CA ALA A 149 13.24 9.95 -0.30
C ALA A 149 13.35 9.17 -1.62
N ARG A 150 14.31 9.53 -2.47
CA ARG A 150 14.57 8.84 -3.75
C ARG A 150 15.09 7.41 -3.56
N GLY A 151 15.99 7.20 -2.61
CA GLY A 151 16.55 5.88 -2.34
C GLY A 151 15.53 4.91 -1.73
N CYS A 152 14.54 5.43 -1.01
CA CYS A 152 13.51 4.63 -0.34
C CYS A 152 12.28 4.36 -1.22
N VAL A 153 12.01 5.19 -2.21
CA VAL A 153 10.81 5.05 -3.03
C VAL A 153 11.18 4.91 -4.50
N GLU A 154 10.85 3.76 -5.06
CA GLU A 154 10.95 3.52 -6.50
C GLU A 154 9.95 4.42 -7.23
N ALA A 155 10.50 5.31 -8.04
CA ALA A 155 9.79 6.37 -8.73
C ALA A 155 10.60 6.85 -9.93
N HIS A 156 9.88 7.31 -10.94
CA HIS A 156 10.44 8.06 -12.07
C HIS A 156 10.66 9.51 -11.64
N TRP A 157 11.89 9.99 -11.74
CA TRP A 157 12.28 11.35 -11.35
C TRP A 157 12.77 12.12 -12.57
N LYS A 158 12.28 13.35 -12.73
CA LYS A 158 12.53 14.19 -13.89
C LYS A 158 14.01 14.44 -14.18
N ASP A 159 14.85 14.50 -13.16
CA ASP A 159 16.29 14.69 -13.33
C ASP A 159 17.03 13.40 -13.75
N THR A 160 16.37 12.25 -13.66
CA THR A 160 16.89 10.95 -14.11
C THR A 160 16.41 10.61 -15.51
N ASP A 161 15.12 10.82 -15.82
CA ASP A 161 14.48 10.37 -17.06
C ASP A 161 13.80 11.47 -17.90
N GLN A 162 13.87 12.74 -17.47
CA GLN A 162 13.24 13.91 -18.10
C GLN A 162 11.70 14.00 -18.05
N TYR A 163 11.00 12.94 -17.66
CA TYR A 163 9.53 12.86 -17.70
C TYR A 163 8.88 12.59 -16.33
N GLY A 164 9.67 12.23 -15.32
CA GLY A 164 9.18 11.87 -14.00
C GLY A 164 8.77 13.02 -13.08
N GLY A 165 8.60 12.68 -11.81
CA GLY A 165 8.26 13.61 -10.75
C GLY A 165 9.38 14.57 -10.37
N GLU A 166 9.02 15.58 -9.60
CA GLU A 166 9.95 16.59 -9.09
C GLU A 166 9.99 16.50 -7.55
N ILE A 167 11.15 16.83 -6.98
CA ILE A 167 11.38 16.81 -5.54
C ILE A 167 12.36 17.93 -5.19
N GLU A 168 11.97 18.77 -4.23
CA GLU A 168 12.78 19.88 -3.74
C GLU A 168 12.52 20.12 -2.25
N VAL A 169 13.48 20.74 -1.57
CA VAL A 169 13.27 21.25 -0.20
C VAL A 169 13.19 22.76 -0.25
N ALA A 170 12.12 23.32 0.30
CA ALA A 170 11.90 24.76 0.41
C ALA A 170 11.10 25.07 1.68
N ASP A 171 11.45 26.16 2.37
CA ASP A 171 10.75 26.64 3.57
C ASP A 171 10.59 25.60 4.69
N GLY A 172 11.59 24.72 4.85
CA GLY A 172 11.56 23.64 5.85
C GLY A 172 10.56 22.52 5.53
N LYS A 173 10.14 22.40 4.26
CA LYS A 173 9.26 21.35 3.75
C LYS A 173 9.91 20.63 2.58
N LEU A 174 9.66 19.34 2.45
CA LEU A 174 9.94 18.60 1.23
C LEU A 174 8.72 18.72 0.32
N LYS A 175 8.85 19.37 -0.82
CA LYS A 175 7.82 19.46 -1.86
C LYS A 175 8.08 18.36 -2.88
N VAL A 176 7.08 17.52 -3.11
CA VAL A 176 7.18 16.39 -4.04
C VAL A 176 6.02 16.46 -5.01
N ARG A 177 6.31 16.54 -6.31
CA ARG A 177 5.33 16.37 -7.38
C ARG A 177 5.45 14.96 -7.92
N GLN A 178 4.58 14.05 -7.46
CA GLN A 178 4.60 12.64 -7.86
C GLN A 178 3.18 12.07 -7.95
N ILE A 179 3.08 10.83 -8.44
CA ILE A 179 1.82 10.10 -8.49
C ILE A 179 1.38 9.63 -7.09
N PRO A 180 0.06 9.40 -6.87
CA PRO A 180 -0.48 9.06 -5.55
C PRO A 180 0.20 7.87 -4.87
N ARG A 181 0.52 6.79 -5.61
CA ARG A 181 1.18 5.59 -5.06
C ARG A 181 2.56 5.89 -4.46
N VAL A 182 3.29 6.83 -5.04
CA VAL A 182 4.60 7.28 -4.52
C VAL A 182 4.43 8.10 -3.26
N HIS A 183 3.40 8.94 -3.19
CA HIS A 183 3.07 9.68 -1.97
C HIS A 183 2.66 8.76 -0.82
N ALA A 184 1.92 7.68 -1.06
CA ALA A 184 1.61 6.70 -0.03
C ALA A 184 2.88 6.08 0.58
N LYS A 185 3.88 5.73 -0.24
CA LYS A 185 5.19 5.24 0.23
C LYS A 185 5.96 6.29 1.01
N LEU A 186 5.94 7.55 0.57
CA LEU A 186 6.57 8.67 1.29
C LEU A 186 5.88 8.96 2.63
N ASP A 187 4.55 8.95 2.68
CA ASP A 187 3.78 9.12 3.93
C ASP A 187 4.16 8.05 4.95
N GLN A 188 4.30 6.79 4.50
CA GLN A 188 4.73 5.69 5.34
C GLN A 188 6.17 5.90 5.85
N LEU A 189 7.10 6.30 4.97
CA LEU A 189 8.48 6.61 5.33
C LEU A 189 8.56 7.72 6.38
N PHE A 190 7.94 8.88 6.12
CA PHE A 190 7.97 10.01 7.05
C PHE A 190 7.29 9.71 8.38
N SER A 191 6.17 8.98 8.35
CA SER A 191 5.50 8.52 9.58
C SER A 191 6.43 7.64 10.43
N GLN A 192 7.15 6.70 9.81
CA GLN A 192 8.16 5.89 10.50
C GLN A 192 9.31 6.74 11.05
N LEU A 193 9.83 7.71 10.28
CA LEU A 193 10.87 8.63 10.75
C LEU A 193 10.41 9.40 12.00
N TYR A 194 9.22 10.00 11.97
CA TYR A 194 8.70 10.77 13.11
C TYR A 194 8.48 9.89 14.34
N GLN A 195 7.94 8.69 14.15
CA GLN A 195 7.73 7.74 15.24
C GLN A 195 9.05 7.34 15.89
N GLU A 196 10.04 6.96 15.09
CA GLU A 196 11.34 6.51 15.59
C GLU A 196 12.11 7.64 16.28
N LEU A 197 11.91 8.90 15.87
CA LEU A 197 12.47 10.09 16.55
C LEU A 197 11.68 10.52 17.79
N GLY A 198 10.52 9.91 18.06
CA GLY A 198 9.65 10.27 19.18
C GLY A 198 8.94 11.61 19.01
N THR A 199 8.92 12.16 17.79
CA THR A 199 8.21 13.40 17.44
C THR A 199 6.81 13.13 16.87
N GLY A 200 6.57 11.91 16.40
CA GLY A 200 5.28 11.44 15.93
C GLY A 200 4.47 10.69 16.99
N LYS A 201 3.14 10.72 16.86
CA LYS A 201 2.29 9.74 17.53
C LYS A 201 2.53 8.40 16.85
N LYS A 202 2.71 7.33 17.64
CA LYS A 202 2.68 5.97 17.10
C LYS A 202 1.31 5.77 16.42
N PRO A 203 1.25 5.60 15.09
CA PRO A 203 -0.02 5.39 14.43
C PRO A 203 -0.65 4.10 14.97
N ALA A 204 -1.98 4.11 15.10
CA ALA A 204 -2.68 2.86 15.27
C ALA A 204 -2.44 2.01 14.01
N LEU A 205 -2.24 0.70 14.18
CA LEU A 205 -2.12 -0.19 13.03
C LEU A 205 -3.35 -0.02 12.14
N THR A 206 -3.11 0.21 10.86
CA THR A 206 -4.14 0.22 9.82
C THR A 206 -4.79 -1.15 9.74
N LEU A 207 -5.95 -1.24 9.08
CA LEU A 207 -6.55 -2.54 8.79
C LEU A 207 -5.58 -3.40 7.97
N THR A 208 -4.91 -2.80 6.98
CA THR A 208 -3.88 -3.42 6.16
C THR A 208 -2.81 -4.10 7.00
N GLU A 209 -2.15 -3.35 7.88
CA GLU A 209 -1.07 -3.87 8.72
C GLU A 209 -1.54 -4.97 9.68
N LYS A 210 -2.77 -4.88 10.18
CA LYS A 210 -3.36 -5.93 11.03
C LYS A 210 -3.57 -7.23 10.26
N ASN A 211 -4.10 -7.13 9.04
CA ASN A 211 -4.38 -8.28 8.19
C ASN A 211 -3.08 -8.92 7.68
N GLU A 212 -2.10 -8.13 7.26
CA GLU A 212 -0.78 -8.64 6.88
C GLU A 212 -0.06 -9.31 8.05
N LYS A 213 -0.15 -8.71 9.25
CA LYS A 213 0.35 -9.34 10.47
C LYS A 213 -0.35 -10.68 10.75
N LEU A 214 -1.67 -10.75 10.57
CA LEU A 214 -2.42 -11.99 10.74
C LEU A 214 -1.97 -13.07 9.75
N ILE A 215 -1.72 -12.72 8.50
CA ILE A 215 -1.17 -13.64 7.48
C ILE A 215 0.22 -14.14 7.93
N ALA A 216 1.11 -13.23 8.34
CA ALA A 216 2.44 -13.61 8.83
C ALA A 216 2.37 -14.54 10.05
N ASP A 217 1.49 -14.24 11.00
CA ASP A 217 1.27 -15.05 12.19
C ASP A 217 0.67 -16.42 11.82
N ASN A 218 -0.17 -16.51 10.79
CA ASN A 218 -0.69 -17.77 10.25
C ASN A 218 0.40 -18.60 9.56
N LEU A 219 1.27 -17.97 8.77
CA LEU A 219 2.38 -18.64 8.10
C LEU A 219 3.43 -19.18 9.09
N ALA A 220 3.57 -18.55 10.27
CA ALA A 220 4.46 -19.02 11.32
C ALA A 220 3.94 -20.26 12.09
N LYS A 221 2.66 -20.64 11.91
CA LYS A 221 2.06 -21.80 12.61
C LYS A 221 2.63 -23.12 12.08
N PRO A 222 2.60 -24.22 12.87
CA PRO A 222 3.03 -25.54 12.41
C PRO A 222 2.30 -25.99 11.14
N GLY A 223 3.06 -26.34 10.09
CA GLY A 223 2.55 -26.51 8.72
C GLY A 223 2.12 -27.92 8.37
N ALA A 224 3.08 -28.85 8.28
CA ALA A 224 2.97 -30.11 7.53
C ALA A 224 1.75 -31.00 7.81
N LYS A 225 1.07 -30.88 8.95
CA LYS A 225 -0.07 -31.75 9.30
C LYS A 225 -1.42 -31.31 8.72
N LYS A 226 -1.54 -30.08 8.22
CA LYS A 226 -2.84 -29.52 7.79
C LYS A 226 -3.12 -29.69 6.31
N LEU A 227 -2.11 -29.60 5.46
CA LEU A 227 -2.27 -29.74 4.03
C LEU A 227 -2.25 -31.23 3.65
N LYS A 228 -3.44 -31.81 3.43
CA LYS A 228 -3.59 -33.23 3.07
C LYS A 228 -3.85 -33.34 1.58
N VAL A 229 -2.79 -33.41 0.79
CA VAL A 229 -2.89 -33.61 -0.65
C VAL A 229 -2.15 -34.88 -1.02
N ALA A 230 -2.89 -35.90 -1.43
CA ALA A 230 -2.36 -37.23 -1.72
C ALA A 230 -1.92 -37.41 -3.19
N ASP A 231 -2.51 -36.62 -4.09
CA ASP A 231 -2.35 -36.74 -5.53
C ASP A 231 -1.87 -35.41 -6.15
N GLU A 232 -1.55 -35.45 -7.45
CA GLU A 232 -1.29 -34.24 -8.23
C GLU A 232 -2.57 -33.43 -8.39
N LEU A 233 -2.47 -32.11 -8.17
CA LEU A 233 -3.59 -31.18 -8.34
C LEU A 233 -3.17 -30.03 -9.25
N PRO A 234 -4.10 -29.40 -9.99
CA PRO A 234 -3.85 -28.13 -10.64
C PRO A 234 -3.31 -27.10 -9.64
N PHE A 235 -2.32 -26.30 -10.04
CA PHE A 235 -1.66 -25.32 -9.17
C PHE A 235 -2.67 -24.40 -8.44
N LYS A 236 -3.70 -23.93 -9.16
CA LYS A 236 -4.78 -23.13 -8.59
C LYS A 236 -5.50 -23.83 -7.43
N ASP A 237 -5.80 -25.12 -7.59
CA ASP A 237 -6.52 -25.91 -6.59
C ASP A 237 -5.62 -26.17 -5.39
N LEU A 238 -4.33 -26.45 -5.62
CA LEU A 238 -3.33 -26.56 -4.55
C LEU A 238 -3.24 -25.27 -3.71
N MET A 239 -3.20 -24.10 -4.35
CA MET A 239 -3.17 -22.81 -3.65
C MET A 239 -4.47 -22.54 -2.89
N THR A 240 -5.60 -23.00 -3.40
CA THR A 240 -6.90 -22.92 -2.71
C THR A 240 -6.92 -23.82 -1.47
N GLU A 241 -6.43 -25.05 -1.57
CA GLU A 241 -6.27 -25.96 -0.43
C GLU A 241 -5.32 -25.38 0.63
N PHE A 242 -4.22 -24.75 0.20
CA PHE A 242 -3.30 -24.05 1.09
C PHE A 242 -3.98 -22.88 1.82
N ALA A 243 -4.68 -22.01 1.09
CA ALA A 243 -5.42 -20.88 1.62
C ALA A 243 -6.40 -21.32 2.72
N ASN A 244 -7.17 -22.39 2.45
CA ASN A 244 -8.14 -22.96 3.37
C ASN A 244 -7.46 -23.58 4.61
N ALA A 245 -6.42 -24.39 4.41
CA ALA A 245 -5.71 -25.08 5.48
C ALA A 245 -5.10 -24.12 6.52
N TYR A 246 -4.64 -22.94 6.08
CA TYR A 246 -3.94 -21.97 6.91
C TYR A 246 -4.72 -20.67 7.17
N SER A 247 -5.94 -20.55 6.64
CA SER A 247 -6.80 -19.38 6.80
C SER A 247 -6.09 -18.09 6.36
N VAL A 248 -5.50 -18.13 5.17
CA VAL A 248 -4.84 -16.98 4.52
C VAL A 248 -5.49 -16.72 3.17
N PHE A 249 -5.61 -15.45 2.78
CA PHE A 249 -6.03 -15.10 1.43
C PHE A 249 -4.84 -15.22 0.49
N VAL A 250 -4.96 -16.09 -0.51
CA VAL A 250 -3.92 -16.30 -1.52
C VAL A 250 -4.36 -15.63 -2.82
N TRP A 251 -3.51 -14.77 -3.37
CA TRP A 251 -3.66 -14.23 -4.71
C TRP A 251 -2.54 -14.79 -5.58
N VAL A 252 -2.85 -15.18 -6.81
CA VAL A 252 -1.87 -15.74 -7.75
C VAL A 252 -1.69 -14.73 -8.88
N ASP A 253 -0.45 -14.29 -9.07
CA ASP A 253 -0.06 -13.39 -10.16
C ASP A 253 0.11 -14.20 -11.45
N GLY A 254 -0.82 -14.02 -12.39
CA GLY A 254 -0.80 -14.75 -13.65
C GLY A 254 0.37 -14.39 -14.55
N GLU A 255 0.82 -13.13 -14.50
CA GLU A 255 1.98 -12.67 -15.27
C GLU A 255 3.25 -13.27 -14.68
N GLY A 256 3.44 -13.14 -13.37
CA GLY A 256 4.58 -13.74 -12.67
C GLY A 256 4.67 -15.26 -12.81
N LEU A 257 3.54 -15.97 -12.84
CA LEU A 257 3.51 -17.40 -13.16
C LEU A 257 3.93 -17.68 -14.62
N SER A 258 3.44 -16.88 -15.56
CA SER A 258 3.77 -17.02 -16.98
C SER A 258 5.25 -16.74 -17.26
N ASP A 259 5.86 -15.79 -16.56
CA ASP A 259 7.28 -15.43 -16.66
C ASP A 259 8.21 -16.63 -16.38
N VAL A 260 7.78 -17.55 -15.51
CA VAL A 260 8.52 -18.77 -15.16
C VAL A 260 7.94 -20.04 -15.81
N GLY A 261 6.99 -19.89 -16.74
CA GLY A 261 6.41 -20.99 -17.51
C GLY A 261 5.46 -21.89 -16.72
N VAL A 262 4.87 -21.41 -15.63
CA VAL A 262 3.93 -22.17 -14.79
C VAL A 262 2.50 -21.82 -15.16
N GLY A 263 1.72 -22.82 -15.58
CA GLY A 263 0.30 -22.64 -15.90
C GLY A 263 -0.60 -22.78 -14.67
N TYR A 264 -1.68 -21.99 -14.59
CA TYR A 264 -2.71 -22.12 -13.54
C TYR A 264 -3.32 -23.52 -13.42
N THR A 265 -3.42 -24.22 -14.55
CA THR A 265 -4.00 -25.56 -14.67
C THR A 265 -2.95 -26.67 -14.68
N GLN A 266 -1.66 -26.30 -14.56
CA GLN A 266 -0.59 -27.29 -14.51
C GLN A 266 -0.72 -28.11 -13.24
N ASN A 267 -0.74 -29.43 -13.40
CA ASN A 267 -0.71 -30.34 -12.27
C ASN A 267 0.67 -30.28 -11.61
N VAL A 268 0.66 -30.09 -10.30
CA VAL A 268 1.84 -30.08 -9.46
C VAL A 268 1.73 -31.19 -8.42
N LYS A 269 2.82 -31.92 -8.22
CA LYS A 269 2.90 -32.93 -7.16
C LYS A 269 3.36 -32.25 -5.88
N PRO A 270 2.50 -32.09 -4.87
CA PRO A 270 2.88 -31.41 -3.65
C PRO A 270 3.91 -32.24 -2.89
N GLN A 271 5.01 -31.59 -2.51
CA GLN A 271 6.02 -32.14 -1.61
C GLN A 271 6.09 -31.19 -0.40
N PRO A 272 5.08 -31.21 0.48
CA PRO A 272 5.03 -30.30 1.61
C PRO A 272 6.11 -30.71 2.61
N GLU A 273 7.15 -29.90 2.71
CA GLU A 273 8.24 -30.06 3.64
C GLU A 273 8.32 -28.82 4.54
N GLY A 274 8.80 -28.98 5.77
CA GLY A 274 8.96 -27.86 6.69
C GLY A 274 8.13 -27.97 7.96
N LYS A 275 8.53 -27.17 8.93
CA LYS A 275 7.95 -27.12 10.28
C LYS A 275 6.79 -26.14 10.32
N THR A 276 6.86 -25.05 9.56
CA THR A 276 5.84 -23.98 9.52
C THR A 276 5.05 -23.96 8.21
N ALA A 277 3.89 -23.31 8.20
CA ALA A 277 3.09 -23.15 6.98
C ALA A 277 3.81 -22.35 5.90
N GLY A 278 4.63 -21.36 6.28
CA GLY A 278 5.50 -20.62 5.36
C GLY A 278 6.57 -21.49 4.73
N GLU A 279 7.25 -22.36 5.51
CA GLU A 279 8.23 -23.31 4.97
C GLU A 279 7.57 -24.35 4.05
N VAL A 280 6.36 -24.81 4.39
CA VAL A 280 5.55 -25.68 3.51
C VAL A 280 5.20 -24.97 2.21
N LEU A 281 4.81 -23.70 2.25
CA LEU A 281 4.54 -22.93 1.04
C LEU A 281 5.80 -22.78 0.19
N GLU A 282 6.92 -22.42 0.81
CA GLU A 282 8.20 -22.28 0.12
C GLU A 282 8.63 -23.58 -0.57
N SER A 283 8.45 -24.74 0.07
CA SER A 283 8.76 -26.04 -0.53
C SER A 283 7.87 -26.38 -1.73
N LEU A 284 6.63 -25.89 -1.75
CA LEU A 284 5.70 -26.04 -2.88
C LEU A 284 6.03 -25.11 -4.04
N LEU A 285 6.55 -23.91 -3.77
CA LEU A 285 6.82 -22.88 -4.78
C LEU A 285 8.22 -22.98 -5.39
N ALA A 286 9.23 -23.30 -4.59
CA ALA A 286 10.63 -23.28 -4.99
C ALA A 286 10.97 -24.16 -6.22
N PRO A 287 10.42 -25.37 -6.41
CA PRO A 287 10.66 -26.19 -7.60
C PRO A 287 10.20 -25.54 -8.92
N HIS A 288 9.35 -24.52 -8.83
CA HIS A 288 8.73 -23.83 -9.96
C HIS A 288 9.26 -22.40 -10.15
N ASP A 289 10.34 -22.03 -9.45
CA ASP A 289 10.88 -20.67 -9.41
C ASP A 289 9.83 -19.60 -9.03
N LEU A 290 8.88 -19.99 -8.17
CA LEU A 290 7.88 -19.11 -7.60
C LEU A 290 8.29 -18.68 -6.19
N GLY A 291 7.73 -17.55 -5.75
CA GLY A 291 7.86 -17.03 -4.40
C GLY A 291 6.53 -16.51 -3.88
N ALA A 292 6.48 -16.24 -2.58
CA ALA A 292 5.33 -15.64 -1.93
C ALA A 292 5.72 -14.36 -1.19
N VAL A 293 4.91 -13.32 -1.32
CA VAL A 293 5.06 -12.05 -0.60
C VAL A 293 3.74 -11.66 0.06
N ILE A 294 3.81 -11.16 1.30
CA ILE A 294 2.63 -10.61 1.97
C ILE A 294 2.51 -9.16 1.53
N THR A 295 1.45 -8.84 0.81
CA THR A 295 1.17 -7.49 0.32
C THR A 295 -0.31 -7.30 0.10
N HIS A 296 -0.80 -6.07 0.26
CA HIS A 296 -2.19 -5.70 0.03
C HIS A 296 -3.19 -6.60 0.77
N GLU A 297 -2.86 -6.98 2.01
CA GLU A 297 -3.68 -7.89 2.84
C GLU A 297 -3.87 -9.29 2.26
N THR A 298 -2.98 -9.72 1.36
CA THR A 298 -2.97 -11.04 0.75
C THR A 298 -1.59 -11.67 0.78
N LEU A 299 -1.56 -12.97 0.53
CA LEU A 299 -0.37 -13.72 0.20
C LEU A 299 -0.29 -13.84 -1.32
N LEU A 300 0.50 -12.95 -1.93
CA LEU A 300 0.75 -12.91 -3.36
C LEU A 300 1.74 -13.99 -3.76
N ILE A 301 1.33 -14.89 -4.65
CA ILE A 301 2.17 -15.91 -5.28
C ILE A 301 2.57 -15.41 -6.66
N THR A 302 3.86 -15.21 -6.89
CA THR A 302 4.42 -14.64 -8.13
C THR A 302 5.78 -15.30 -8.43
N SER A 303 6.48 -14.86 -9.46
CA SER A 303 7.84 -15.33 -9.75
C SER A 303 8.77 -15.03 -8.58
N LYS A 304 9.78 -15.87 -8.37
CA LYS A 304 10.77 -15.67 -7.31
C LYS A 304 11.52 -14.35 -7.46
N ALA A 305 11.74 -13.91 -8.70
CA ALA A 305 12.33 -12.59 -8.97
C ALA A 305 11.45 -11.45 -8.46
N LYS A 306 10.15 -11.45 -8.79
CA LYS A 306 9.18 -10.44 -8.34
C LYS A 306 8.99 -10.48 -6.82
N ALA A 307 8.86 -11.66 -6.22
CA ALA A 307 8.70 -11.83 -4.77
C ALA A 307 9.91 -11.38 -3.95
N ASN A 308 11.12 -11.40 -4.55
CA ASN A 308 12.35 -10.95 -3.91
C ASN A 308 12.71 -9.49 -4.24
N TYR A 309 11.82 -8.76 -4.90
CA TYR A 309 12.07 -7.35 -5.18
C TYR A 309 12.05 -6.52 -3.89
N PRO A 310 13.06 -5.69 -3.61
CA PRO A 310 13.15 -4.93 -2.37
C PRO A 310 12.28 -3.67 -2.44
N ASP A 311 10.99 -3.81 -2.15
CA ASP A 311 10.00 -2.71 -2.20
C ASP A 311 9.63 -2.14 -0.82
N HIS A 312 9.97 -2.82 0.27
CA HIS A 312 9.62 -2.41 1.63
C HIS A 312 10.73 -1.56 2.26
N VAL A 313 10.32 -0.53 3.01
CA VAL A 313 11.22 0.34 3.78
C VAL A 313 10.89 0.28 5.26
N ARG A 314 11.93 0.12 6.08
CA ARG A 314 11.84 0.17 7.54
C ARG A 314 12.87 1.11 8.15
N VAL A 315 12.44 1.89 9.12
CA VAL A 315 13.31 2.80 9.89
C VAL A 315 13.66 2.16 11.23
N PHE A 316 14.94 2.18 11.60
CA PHE A 316 15.44 1.67 12.87
C PHE A 316 16.17 2.76 13.66
N ASN A 317 15.79 2.97 14.92
CA ASN A 317 16.48 3.92 15.79
C ASN A 317 17.63 3.25 16.56
N THR A 318 18.87 3.63 16.26
CA THR A 318 20.09 3.12 16.95
C THR A 318 20.18 3.50 18.43
N ARG A 319 19.29 4.39 18.91
CA ARG A 319 19.20 4.87 20.29
C ARG A 319 17.88 4.48 20.96
N ALA A 320 17.15 3.50 20.43
CA ALA A 320 15.86 3.08 20.97
C ALA A 320 15.95 2.66 22.46
N LYS A 321 15.01 3.14 23.27
CA LYS A 321 14.98 2.94 24.73
C LYS A 321 14.80 1.48 25.18
N GLY A 322 14.41 0.58 24.29
CA GLY A 322 14.31 -0.87 24.54
C GLY A 322 15.64 -1.64 24.46
N GLY A 323 16.72 -0.94 24.10
CA GLY A 323 18.03 -1.53 23.89
C GLY A 323 18.20 -2.03 22.45
N VAL A 324 19.25 -1.56 21.81
CA VAL A 324 19.67 -2.02 20.48
C VAL A 324 20.70 -3.13 20.66
N LYS A 325 20.47 -4.29 20.05
CA LYS A 325 21.39 -5.43 20.06
C LYS A 325 22.61 -5.15 19.18
N MET A 326 22.41 -4.52 18.03
CA MET A 326 23.50 -4.10 17.13
C MET A 326 24.27 -2.92 17.72
N LYS A 327 25.52 -3.17 18.12
CA LYS A 327 26.41 -2.13 18.66
C LYS A 327 27.15 -1.41 17.53
N GLY A 328 27.28 -0.09 17.65
CA GLY A 328 28.09 0.75 16.78
C GLY A 328 27.44 2.10 16.50
N THR A 329 28.12 2.92 15.72
CA THR A 329 27.50 4.09 15.08
C THR A 329 26.50 3.64 14.01
N PRO A 330 25.56 4.50 13.58
CA PRO A 330 24.65 4.17 12.47
C PRO A 330 25.40 3.71 11.21
N ASP A 331 26.52 4.35 10.85
CA ASP A 331 27.34 3.97 9.69
C ASP A 331 27.97 2.59 9.87
N GLU A 332 28.48 2.27 11.06
CA GLU A 332 29.01 0.93 11.36
C GLU A 332 27.92 -0.14 11.30
N ILE A 333 26.69 0.19 11.68
CA ILE A 333 25.54 -0.72 11.59
C ILE A 333 25.16 -0.95 10.14
N VAL A 334 25.04 0.11 9.32
CA VAL A 334 24.78 -0.02 7.88
C VAL A 334 25.83 -0.91 7.21
N ARG A 335 27.12 -0.66 7.49
CA ARG A 335 28.21 -1.48 6.96
C ARG A 335 28.06 -2.96 7.38
N LYS A 336 27.77 -3.24 8.65
CA LYS A 336 27.54 -4.62 9.13
C LYS A 336 26.34 -5.30 8.45
N LEU A 337 25.28 -4.55 8.17
CA LEU A 337 24.13 -5.08 7.44
C LEU A 337 24.54 -5.45 6.01
N GLN A 338 25.27 -4.56 5.35
CA GLN A 338 25.71 -4.73 3.96
C GLN A 338 26.78 -5.82 3.77
N GLU A 339 27.63 -6.05 4.76
CA GLU A 339 28.66 -7.09 4.76
C GLU A 339 28.11 -8.49 5.09
N SER A 340 26.86 -8.60 5.56
CA SER A 340 26.26 -9.87 5.99
C SER A 340 25.34 -10.46 4.93
N GLU A 341 25.70 -11.64 4.44
CA GLU A 341 24.88 -12.42 3.50
C GLU A 341 23.52 -12.83 4.10
N GLU A 342 23.39 -12.89 5.43
CA GLU A 342 22.13 -13.19 6.12
C GLU A 342 21.03 -12.15 5.83
N PHE A 343 21.45 -10.91 5.59
CA PHE A 343 20.57 -9.77 5.34
C PHE A 343 20.40 -9.46 3.85
N GLY A 344 20.62 -10.45 2.98
CA GLY A 344 20.27 -10.38 1.57
C GLY A 344 21.30 -9.67 0.69
N LEU A 345 20.91 -9.42 -0.55
CA LEU A 345 21.73 -8.73 -1.54
C LEU A 345 21.53 -7.22 -1.42
N TRP A 346 22.64 -6.47 -1.58
CA TRP A 346 22.69 -5.02 -1.49
C TRP A 346 23.23 -4.41 -2.80
N GLY A 347 22.72 -3.24 -3.20
CA GLY A 347 23.21 -2.52 -4.40
C GLY A 347 22.33 -2.71 -5.64
N ASP A 348 22.94 -2.77 -6.83
CA ASP A 348 22.23 -2.81 -8.12
C ASP A 348 21.40 -4.09 -8.23
N GLY A 349 20.07 -3.95 -8.20
CA GLY A 349 19.13 -5.08 -8.19
C GLY A 349 18.87 -5.70 -6.81
N GLY A 350 19.30 -5.03 -5.73
CA GLY A 350 19.10 -5.46 -4.35
C GLY A 350 18.81 -4.30 -3.40
N GLY A 351 18.76 -4.58 -2.09
CA GLY A 351 18.36 -3.60 -1.08
C GLY A 351 19.27 -2.38 -0.97
N GLY A 352 18.81 -1.43 -0.16
CA GLY A 352 19.56 -0.24 0.22
C GLY A 352 19.52 -0.05 1.73
N ALA A 353 20.59 0.50 2.29
CA ALA A 353 20.62 0.96 3.68
C ALA A 353 21.33 2.32 3.71
N THR A 354 20.75 3.27 4.43
CA THR A 354 21.30 4.62 4.58
C THR A 354 21.14 5.14 6.00
N VAL A 355 22.00 6.09 6.36
CA VAL A 355 22.00 6.73 7.68
C VAL A 355 21.27 8.06 7.61
N PHE A 356 20.33 8.25 8.53
CA PHE A 356 19.63 9.53 8.71
C PHE A 356 19.66 9.96 10.17
N GLY A 357 20.69 10.74 10.54
CA GLY A 357 20.93 11.12 11.94
C GLY A 357 21.21 9.88 12.82
N PRO A 358 20.42 9.62 13.88
CA PRO A 358 20.55 8.40 14.69
C PRO A 358 19.81 7.19 14.09
N LEU A 359 19.19 7.34 12.91
CA LEU A 359 18.38 6.31 12.29
C LEU A 359 19.16 5.57 11.22
N VAL A 360 18.83 4.28 11.07
CA VAL A 360 19.20 3.46 9.92
C VAL A 360 17.92 3.19 9.14
N VAL A 361 17.87 3.61 7.89
CA VAL A 361 16.73 3.38 7.00
C VAL A 361 17.12 2.28 6.03
N VAL A 362 16.33 1.20 5.99
CA VAL A 362 16.62 0.02 5.19
C VAL A 362 15.49 -0.24 4.21
N ARG A 363 15.81 -0.35 2.93
CA ARG A 363 14.95 -0.86 1.87
C ARG A 363 15.36 -2.30 1.53
N GLN A 364 14.51 -3.27 1.85
CA GLN A 364 14.77 -4.70 1.60
C GLN A 364 13.47 -5.48 1.49
N THR A 365 13.55 -6.75 1.11
CA THR A 365 12.37 -7.64 1.12
C THR A 365 11.81 -7.79 2.54
N GLN A 366 10.50 -8.04 2.66
CA GLN A 366 9.87 -8.18 3.97
C GLN A 366 10.49 -9.29 4.86
N PRO A 367 10.85 -10.47 4.33
CA PRO A 367 11.55 -11.50 5.11
C PRO A 367 12.89 -11.01 5.67
N VAL A 368 13.68 -10.29 4.87
CA VAL A 368 14.97 -9.72 5.31
C VAL A 368 14.75 -8.67 6.39
N LEU A 369 13.81 -7.73 6.20
CA LEU A 369 13.52 -6.70 7.20
C LEU A 369 13.07 -7.28 8.55
N ASN A 370 12.42 -8.44 8.53
CA ASN A 370 12.05 -9.16 9.75
C ASN A 370 13.27 -9.78 10.45
N ARG A 371 14.25 -10.32 9.70
CA ARG A 371 15.53 -10.77 10.28
C ARG A 371 16.32 -9.61 10.85
N ILE A 372 16.45 -8.52 10.10
CA ILE A 372 17.10 -7.29 10.56
C ILE A 372 16.44 -6.78 11.84
N SER A 373 15.10 -6.73 11.89
CA SER A 373 14.37 -6.28 13.09
C SER A 373 14.68 -7.13 14.34
N LYS A 374 14.75 -8.46 14.20
CA LYS A 374 15.13 -9.37 15.30
C LYS A 374 16.58 -9.19 15.74
N ALA A 375 17.47 -8.89 14.81
CA ALA A 375 18.88 -8.61 15.08
C ALA A 375 19.07 -7.23 15.71
N PHE A 376 18.20 -6.27 15.39
CA PHE A 376 18.30 -4.88 15.83
C PHE A 376 17.75 -4.68 17.26
N TYR A 377 16.55 -5.20 17.55
CA TYR A 377 15.88 -5.00 18.83
C TYR A 377 15.98 -6.20 19.77
N LYS A 378 15.93 -5.95 21.08
CA LYS A 378 16.00 -6.99 22.11
C LYS A 378 14.82 -7.95 22.10
#